data_AF-A0A3C0Y6F8-F1
#
_entry.id   AF-A0A3C0Y6F8-F1
#
_cell.length_a   1.000
_cell.length_b   1.000
_cell.length_c   1.000
_cell.angle_alpha   90.00
_cell.angle_beta   90.00
_cell.angle_gamma   90.00
#
_symmetry.space_group_name_H-M   'P 1'
#
loop_
_entity.id
_entity.type
_entity.pdbx_description
1 polymer ?
#
loop_
_entity_poly.entity_id
_entity_poly.type
_entity_poly.pdbx_seq_one_letter_code
_entity_poly.pdbx_strand_id
1 'polypeptide(L)' 'MTHNCSLPVIAEGVYPFDARGVAKRFRHAAIFGALDALQAGETMRFC' A
#
# COMPACT_ATOMS: atom_id res chain seq x y z
N MET A 1 9.01 -28.10 10.73
CA MET A 1 8.00 -27.04 10.51
C MET A 1 8.61 -26.03 9.56
N THR A 2 8.26 -26.09 8.29
CA THR A 2 8.83 -25.26 7.21
C THR A 2 8.13 -23.90 7.22
N HIS A 3 8.81 -22.87 7.72
CA HIS A 3 8.33 -21.49 7.69
C HIS A 3 8.48 -20.96 6.27
N ASN A 4 7.38 -20.93 5.52
CA ASN A 4 7.32 -20.37 4.19
C ASN A 4 7.29 -18.83 4.29
N CYS A 5 8.45 -18.20 4.49
CA CYS A 5 8.61 -16.74 4.54
C CYS A 5 8.37 -16.05 3.19
N SER A 6 7.98 -16.79 2.15
CA SER A 6 7.69 -16.25 0.81
C SER A 6 6.25 -15.75 0.65
N LEU A 7 5.40 -15.93 1.66
CA LEU A 7 4.05 -15.37 1.65
C LEU A 7 4.10 -13.99 2.31
N PRO A 8 3.82 -12.89 1.59
CA PRO A 8 3.63 -11.60 2.23
C PRO A 8 2.46 -11.79 3.21
N VAL A 9 2.75 -11.69 4.51
CA VAL A 9 1.72 -11.45 5.51
C VAL A 9 1.15 -10.08 5.16
N ILE A 10 0.11 -10.07 4.35
CA ILE A 10 -0.74 -8.89 4.21
C ILE A 10 -1.43 -8.81 5.55
N ALA A 11 -0.91 -7.97 6.44
CA ALA A 11 -1.61 -7.63 7.66
C ALA A 11 -2.96 -7.07 7.22
N GLU A 12 -4.04 -7.67 7.70
CA GLU A 12 -5.40 -7.27 7.34
C GLU A 12 -5.56 -5.76 7.57
N GLY A 13 -5.98 -5.02 6.55
CA GLY A 13 -6.05 -3.55 6.58
C GLY A 13 -4.74 -2.79 6.33
N VAL A 14 -3.65 -3.43 5.88
CA VAL A 14 -2.43 -2.76 5.42
C VAL A 14 -2.22 -2.96 3.92
N TYR A 15 -2.40 -1.90 3.14
CA TYR A 15 -2.30 -1.95 1.68
C TYR A 15 -0.97 -1.40 1.16
N PRO A 16 -0.24 -2.12 0.29
CA PRO A 16 0.99 -1.60 -0.31
C PRO A 16 0.69 -0.49 -1.33
N PHE A 17 1.45 0.60 -1.28
CA PHE A 17 1.41 1.68 -2.26
C PHE A 17 2.81 1.87 -2.89
N ASP A 18 2.89 1.73 -4.20
CA ASP A 18 4.12 1.89 -4.97
C ASP A 18 3.99 3.04 -5.98
N ALA A 19 4.76 4.11 -5.76
CA ALA A 19 4.76 5.28 -6.62
C ALA A 19 5.78 5.23 -7.77
N ARG A 20 6.56 4.15 -7.93
CA ARG A 20 7.66 4.06 -8.92
C ARG A 20 7.15 4.19 -10.36
N GLY A 21 5.95 3.66 -10.64
CA GLY A 21 5.29 3.79 -11.95
C GLY A 21 4.53 5.11 -12.16
N VAL A 22 4.40 5.95 -11.12
CA VAL A 22 3.61 7.19 -11.17
C VAL A 22 4.52 8.35 -11.55
N ALA A 23 4.19 9.06 -12.64
CA ALA A 23 4.95 10.23 -13.04
C ALA A 23 4.98 11.27 -11.91
N LYS A 24 6.12 11.98 -11.76
CA LYS A 24 6.37 12.89 -10.63
C LYS A 24 5.20 13.85 -10.35
N ARG A 25 4.60 14.42 -11.40
CA ARG A 25 3.49 15.38 -11.29
C ARG A 25 2.19 14.78 -10.74
N PHE A 26 2.01 13.47 -10.80
CA PHE A 26 0.80 12.77 -10.37
C PHE A 26 0.92 12.12 -8.99
N ARG A 27 2.11 12.10 -8.38
CA ARG A 27 2.32 11.39 -7.11
C ARG A 27 1.43 11.91 -5.98
N HIS A 28 1.25 13.24 -5.87
CA HIS A 28 0.34 13.81 -4.87
C HIS A 28 -1.10 13.32 -5.07
N ALA A 29 -1.60 13.36 -6.30
CA ALA A 29 -2.94 12.88 -6.61
C ALA A 29 -3.09 11.38 -6.33
N ALA A 30 -2.09 10.57 -6.66
CA ALA A 30 -2.10 9.13 -6.40
C ALA A 30 -2.07 8.81 -4.90
N ILE A 31 -1.27 9.54 -4.12
CA ILE A 31 -1.20 9.38 -2.65
C ILE A 31 -2.54 9.78 -2.01
N PHE A 32 -3.09 10.93 -2.36
CA PHE A 32 -4.36 11.38 -1.78
C PHE A 32 -5.54 10.51 -2.22
N GLY A 33 -5.57 10.06 -3.47
CA GLY A 33 -6.58 9.11 -3.94
C GLY A 33 -6.47 7.75 -3.25
N ALA A 34 -5.26 7.28 -2.94
CA ALA A 34 -5.07 6.05 -2.18
C ALA A 34 -5.54 6.20 -0.71
N LEU A 35 -5.32 7.37 -0.09
CA LEU A 35 -5.82 7.66 1.26
C LEU A 35 -7.35 7.74 1.32
N ASP A 36 -7.98 8.36 0.31
CA ASP A 36 -9.45 8.47 0.21
C ASP A 36 -10.14 7.09 0.07
N ALA A 37 -9.45 6.12 -0.52
CA ALA A 37 -9.97 4.76 -0.69
C ALA A 37 -9.94 3.91 0.59
N LEU A 38 -9.23 4.34 1.64
CA LEU A 38 -9.10 3.58 2.89
C LEU A 38 -10.35 3.74 3.77
N GLN A 39 -10.75 2.65 4.41
CA GLN A 39 -11.75 2.64 5.47
C GLN A 39 -11.12 2.98 6.83
N ALA A 40 -11.97 3.32 7.81
CA ALA A 40 -11.51 3.61 9.16
C ALA A 40 -10.76 2.43 9.77
N GLY A 41 -9.52 2.66 10.20
CA GLY A 41 -8.64 1.64 10.76
C GLY A 41 -7.74 0.95 9.73
N GLU A 42 -7.95 1.19 8.43
CA GLU A 42 -7.05 0.74 7.38
C GLU A 42 -5.88 1.71 7.19
N THR A 43 -4.77 1.19 6.68
CA THR A 43 -3.54 1.96 6.45
C THR A 43 -2.92 1.57 5.11
N MET A 44 -2.10 2.47 4.56
CA MET A 44 -1.25 2.14 3.42
C MET A 44 0.24 2.22 3.78
N ARG A 45 1.04 1.34 3.19
CA ARG A 45 2.50 1.28 3.38
C ARG A 45 3.21 1.55 2.06
N PHE A 46 4.18 2.45 2.07
CA PHE A 46 5.08 2.65 0.94
C PHE A 46 6.03 1.45 0.78
N CYS A 47 6.10 0.90 -0.43
CA CYS A 47 6.99 -0.22 -0.80
C CYS A 47 8.09 0.22 -1.78
#